data_AF-A0A924H4H8-F1
#
_entry.id   AF-A0A924H4H8-F1
#
_cell.length_a   1.000
_cell.length_b   1.000
_cell.length_c   1.000
_cell.angle_alpha   90.00
_cell.angle_beta   90.00
_cell.angle_gamma   90.00
#
_symmetry.space_group_name_H-M   'P 1'
#
loop_
_entity.id
_entity.type
_entity.pdbx_description
1 polymer ?
#
loop_
_entity_poly.entity_id
_entity_poly.type
_entity_poly.pdbx_seq_one_letter_code
_entity_poly.pdbx_strand_id
1 'polypeptide(L)'
;MKKLLITLLFFGVSLSAQIQQIQAIQTTASAINADSFLGYDVFGAYYFIKNNVLNKSKEATAWQYKNPALSKIARVDLQNPLKIVLFYENFNTVVVLDNQLNEIQQTNLSKNEVPIVATAV
;
A
#
# COMPACT_ATOMS: atom_id res chain seq x y z
N MET A 1 28.78 57.05 0.77
CA MET A 1 27.64 56.77 -0.14
C MET A 1 27.77 55.42 -0.85
N LYS A 2 28.90 55.12 -1.52
CA LYS A 2 29.08 53.83 -2.24
C LYS A 2 28.92 52.58 -1.34
N LYS A 3 29.44 52.60 -0.10
CA LYS A 3 29.30 51.49 0.86
C LYS A 3 27.83 51.24 1.26
N LEU A 4 27.05 52.30 1.47
CA LEU A 4 25.62 52.23 1.76
C LEU A 4 24.84 51.63 0.57
N LEU A 5 25.22 52.01 -0.65
CA LEU A 5 24.63 51.51 -1.88
C LEU A 5 24.90 50.01 -2.07
N ILE A 6 26.10 49.54 -1.71
CA ILE A 6 26.48 48.11 -1.76
C ILE A 6 25.70 47.31 -0.70
N THR A 7 25.54 47.85 0.51
CA THR A 7 24.73 47.21 1.57
C THR A 7 23.26 47.10 1.17
N LEU A 8 22.71 48.13 0.52
CA LEU A 8 21.34 48.13 0.01
C LEU A 8 21.15 47.10 -1.12
N LEU A 9 22.15 46.96 -2.00
CA LEU A 9 22.14 45.98 -3.08
C LEU A 9 22.15 44.53 -2.54
N PHE A 10 22.92 44.28 -1.47
CA PHE A 10 22.99 42.95 -0.83
C PHE A 10 21.69 42.55 -0.13
N PHE A 11 20.94 43.52 0.41
CA PHE A 11 19.66 43.24 1.08
C PHE A 11 18.52 42.92 0.09
N GLY A 12 18.58 43.47 -1.12
CA GLY A 12 17.58 43.22 -2.18
C GLY A 12 17.59 41.78 -2.69
N VAL A 13 18.75 41.12 -2.73
CA VAL A 13 18.88 39.73 -3.23
C VAL A 13 18.29 38.70 -2.25
N SER A 14 18.23 39.02 -0.96
CA SER A 14 17.72 38.13 0.10
C SER A 14 16.19 38.01 0.12
N LEU A 15 15.47 38.98 -0.48
CA LEU A 15 14.00 39.00 -0.48
C LEU A 15 13.37 38.07 -1.53
N SER A 16 14.16 37.55 -2.47
CA SER A 16 13.69 36.65 -3.54
C SER A 16 13.76 35.15 -3.18
N ALA A 17 14.11 34.79 -1.94
CA ALA A 17 14.26 33.40 -1.49
C ALA A 17 12.96 32.75 -0.97
N GLN A 18 11.79 33.27 -1.32
CA GLN A 18 10.52 32.67 -0.87
C GLN A 18 10.29 31.33 -1.60
N ILE A 19 10.21 30.25 -0.82
CA ILE A 19 9.89 28.91 -1.31
C ILE A 19 8.49 28.90 -1.93
N GLN A 20 8.38 28.40 -3.16
CA GLN A 20 7.10 28.18 -3.82
C GLN A 20 6.30 27.13 -3.04
N GLN A 21 5.14 27.52 -2.53
CA GLN A 21 4.25 26.61 -1.82
C GLN A 21 3.66 25.63 -2.83
N ILE A 22 4.11 24.37 -2.80
CA ILE A 22 3.58 23.31 -3.65
C ILE A 22 2.17 22.98 -3.16
N GLN A 23 1.16 23.43 -3.91
CA GLN A 23 -0.22 23.03 -3.67
C GLN A 23 -0.49 21.74 -4.42
N ALA A 24 -0.81 20.67 -3.68
CA ALA A 24 -1.31 19.45 -4.29
C ALA A 24 -2.71 19.70 -4.85
N ILE A 25 -2.87 19.60 -6.16
CA ILE A 25 -4.18 19.66 -6.81
C ILE A 25 -4.68 18.22 -6.94
N GLN A 26 -5.82 17.93 -6.33
CA GLN A 26 -6.49 16.63 -6.50
C GLN A 26 -7.00 16.51 -7.93
N THR A 27 -6.42 15.61 -8.71
CA THR A 27 -6.82 15.39 -10.12
C THR A 27 -8.04 14.51 -10.23
N THR A 28 -8.19 13.54 -9.33
CA THR A 28 -9.27 12.55 -9.33
C THR A 28 -9.64 12.13 -7.91
N ALA A 29 -10.90 11.79 -7.70
CA ALA A 29 -11.42 11.20 -6.48
C ALA A 29 -12.31 10.02 -6.85
N SER A 30 -12.24 8.94 -6.09
CA SER A 30 -13.14 7.80 -6.26
C SER A 30 -13.50 7.25 -4.89
N ALA A 31 -14.80 7.15 -4.63
CA ALA A 31 -15.28 6.59 -3.38
C ALA A 31 -15.18 5.05 -3.45
N ILE A 32 -14.42 4.46 -2.53
CA ILE A 32 -14.33 3.02 -2.36
C ILE A 32 -14.97 2.68 -1.01
N ASN A 33 -15.97 1.82 -1.03
CA ASN A 33 -16.54 1.29 0.21
C ASN A 33 -15.65 0.11 0.66
N ALA A 34 -14.75 0.37 1.62
CA ALA A 34 -13.78 -0.60 2.13
C ALA A 34 -13.57 -0.42 3.64
N ASP A 35 -13.20 -1.51 4.32
CA ASP A 35 -12.77 -1.47 5.73
C ASP A 35 -11.31 -0.99 5.83
N SER A 36 -10.47 -1.40 4.86
CA SER A 36 -9.08 -0.96 4.75
C SER A 36 -8.66 -0.89 3.28
N PHE A 37 -8.08 0.24 2.89
CA PHE A 37 -7.48 0.41 1.57
C PHE A 37 -6.00 0.05 1.62
N LEU A 38 -5.55 -0.81 0.71
CA LEU A 38 -4.19 -1.35 0.72
C LEU A 38 -3.25 -0.62 -0.25
N GLY A 39 -3.76 -0.17 -1.39
CA GLY A 39 -2.97 0.56 -2.38
C GLY A 39 -3.27 0.17 -3.83
N TYR A 40 -2.45 0.73 -4.72
CA TYR A 40 -2.42 0.42 -6.14
C TYR A 40 -1.17 -0.39 -6.48
N ASP A 41 -1.27 -1.26 -7.48
CA ASP A 41 -0.11 -1.86 -8.12
C ASP A 41 0.38 -1.06 -9.34
N VAL A 42 1.52 -1.48 -9.88
CA VAL A 42 2.11 -0.90 -11.10
C VAL A 42 1.28 -1.15 -12.36
N PHE A 43 0.29 -2.05 -12.32
CA PHE A 43 -0.60 -2.35 -13.42
C PHE A 43 -1.92 -1.58 -13.34
N GLY A 44 -2.07 -0.69 -12.36
CA GLY A 44 -3.26 0.15 -12.15
C GLY A 44 -4.41 -0.55 -11.42
N ALA A 45 -4.22 -1.75 -10.90
CA ALA A 45 -5.21 -2.39 -10.05
C ALA A 45 -5.12 -1.86 -8.63
N TYR A 46 -6.26 -1.71 -7.96
CA TYR A 46 -6.32 -1.32 -6.55
C TYR A 46 -6.86 -2.44 -5.68
N TYR A 47 -6.42 -2.42 -4.43
CA TYR A 47 -6.62 -3.49 -3.46
C TYR A 47 -7.22 -2.96 -2.17
N PHE A 48 -8.17 -3.69 -1.62
CA PHE A 48 -8.82 -3.32 -0.37
C PHE A 48 -9.39 -4.54 0.36
N ILE A 49 -9.50 -4.44 1.68
CA ILE A 49 -10.22 -5.39 2.51
C ILE A 49 -11.63 -4.87 2.77
N LYS A 50 -12.61 -5.75 2.61
CA LYS A 50 -14.00 -5.52 3.03
C LYS A 50 -14.59 -6.81 3.54
N ASN A 51 -15.18 -6.80 4.72
CA ASN A 51 -15.77 -7.98 5.37
C ASN A 51 -14.80 -9.17 5.41
N ASN A 52 -13.52 -8.90 5.70
CA ASN A 52 -12.45 -9.91 5.72
C ASN A 52 -12.22 -10.64 4.37
N VAL A 53 -12.60 -10.01 3.27
CA VAL A 53 -12.34 -10.47 1.90
C VAL A 53 -11.30 -9.54 1.28
N LEU A 54 -10.25 -10.10 0.69
CA LEU A 54 -9.35 -9.35 -0.16
C LEU A 54 -10.05 -9.10 -1.49
N ASN A 55 -10.20 -7.83 -1.85
CA ASN A 55 -10.75 -7.39 -3.13
C ASN A 55 -9.63 -6.76 -3.96
N LYS A 56 -9.60 -7.11 -5.25
CA LYS A 56 -8.77 -6.48 -6.27
C LYS A 56 -9.68 -5.97 -7.37
N SER A 57 -9.45 -4.76 -7.86
CA SER A 57 -10.23 -4.20 -8.96
C SER A 57 -9.33 -3.46 -9.93
N LYS A 58 -9.59 -3.64 -11.23
CA LYS A 58 -8.94 -2.94 -12.33
C LYS A 58 -9.98 -2.67 -13.41
N GLU A 59 -10.20 -1.40 -13.73
CA GLU A 59 -11.19 -0.98 -14.72
C GLU A 59 -12.57 -1.63 -14.44
N ALA A 60 -13.07 -2.48 -15.35
CA ALA A 60 -14.34 -3.18 -15.22
C ALA A 60 -14.22 -4.58 -14.60
N THR A 61 -13.01 -5.04 -14.27
CA THR A 61 -12.78 -6.38 -13.72
C THR A 61 -12.49 -6.34 -12.23
N ALA A 62 -13.12 -7.25 -11.49
CA ALA A 62 -12.92 -7.39 -10.06
C ALA A 62 -12.67 -8.86 -9.70
N TRP A 63 -11.78 -9.07 -8.74
CA TRP A 63 -11.44 -10.37 -8.17
C TRP A 63 -11.59 -10.30 -6.66
N GLN A 64 -11.91 -11.44 -6.05
CA GLN A 64 -12.06 -11.54 -4.61
C GLN A 64 -11.43 -12.84 -4.11
N TYR A 65 -10.75 -12.76 -2.98
CA TYR A 65 -10.28 -13.92 -2.25
C TYR A 65 -10.78 -13.89 -0.80
N LYS A 66 -11.27 -15.05 -0.36
CA LYS A 66 -11.67 -15.30 1.03
C LYS A 66 -11.34 -16.73 1.40
N ASN A 67 -10.89 -16.90 2.63
CA ASN A 67 -10.63 -18.22 3.20
C ASN A 67 -11.29 -18.32 4.58
N PRO A 68 -12.53 -18.85 4.66
CA PRO A 68 -13.24 -18.96 5.93
C PRO A 68 -12.52 -19.83 6.97
N ALA A 69 -11.71 -20.79 6.54
CA ALA A 69 -10.99 -21.69 7.43
C ALA A 69 -9.84 -20.99 8.18
N LEU A 70 -9.25 -19.95 7.59
CA LEU A 70 -8.12 -19.22 8.18
C LEU A 70 -8.54 -17.96 8.96
N SER A 71 -9.86 -17.74 9.15
CA SER A 71 -10.41 -16.57 9.86
C SER A 71 -9.89 -15.25 9.26
N LYS A 72 -9.29 -14.36 10.06
CA LYS A 72 -8.98 -12.97 9.71
C LYS A 72 -7.63 -12.84 8.99
N ILE A 73 -7.63 -12.09 7.87
CA ILE A 73 -6.41 -11.62 7.21
C ILE A 73 -5.72 -10.61 8.13
N ALA A 74 -4.50 -10.90 8.58
CA ALA A 74 -3.72 -10.02 9.46
C ALA A 74 -2.88 -9.02 8.66
N ARG A 75 -2.27 -9.47 7.56
CA ARG A 75 -1.41 -8.64 6.69
C ARG A 75 -1.60 -9.05 5.23
N VAL A 76 -1.50 -8.06 4.35
CA VAL A 76 -1.37 -8.26 2.91
C VAL A 76 -0.07 -7.60 2.44
N ASP A 77 0.74 -8.34 1.70
CA ASP A 77 1.89 -7.81 0.97
C ASP A 77 1.58 -7.75 -0.53
N LEU A 78 1.79 -6.57 -1.10
CA LEU A 78 1.52 -6.24 -2.51
C LEU A 78 2.81 -5.90 -3.27
N GLN A 79 4.00 -6.17 -2.72
CA GLN A 79 5.27 -5.79 -3.35
C GLN A 79 5.45 -6.47 -4.71
N ASN A 80 4.94 -7.70 -4.85
CA ASN A 80 4.88 -8.40 -6.12
C ASN A 80 3.41 -8.60 -6.56
N PRO A 81 2.89 -7.81 -7.51
CA PRO A 81 1.50 -7.91 -7.94
C PRO A 81 1.15 -9.23 -8.66
N LEU A 82 2.15 -10.02 -9.04
CA LEU A 82 2.00 -11.35 -9.62
C LEU A 82 1.96 -12.46 -8.56
N LYS A 83 2.41 -12.15 -7.34
CA LYS A 83 2.46 -13.08 -6.19
C LYS A 83 2.07 -12.33 -4.92
N ILE A 84 0.77 -12.19 -4.70
CA ILE A 84 0.22 -11.47 -3.56
C ILE A 84 0.31 -12.38 -2.33
N VAL A 85 0.84 -11.87 -1.23
CA VAL A 85 1.04 -12.68 -0.01
C VAL A 85 0.06 -12.22 1.07
N LEU A 86 -0.70 -13.17 1.59
CA LEU A 86 -1.62 -13.01 2.70
C LEU A 86 -1.06 -13.73 3.92
N PHE A 87 -1.03 -13.04 5.05
CA PHE A 87 -0.67 -13.65 6.34
C PHE A 87 -1.90 -13.73 7.25
N TYR A 88 -2.14 -14.94 7.75
CA TYR A 88 -3.19 -15.28 8.70
C TYR A 88 -2.55 -15.63 10.04
N GLU A 89 -2.46 -14.65 10.92
CA GLU A 89 -1.73 -14.75 12.20
C GLU A 89 -2.31 -15.81 13.13
N ASN A 90 -3.64 -15.89 13.29
CA ASN A 90 -4.31 -16.85 14.16
C ASN A 90 -3.98 -18.32 13.83
N PHE A 91 -3.69 -18.60 12.56
CA PHE A 91 -3.34 -19.94 12.05
C PHE A 91 -1.86 -20.05 11.69
N ASN A 92 -1.09 -18.98 11.92
CA ASN A 92 0.31 -18.86 11.54
C ASN A 92 0.57 -19.35 10.10
N THR A 93 -0.31 -18.95 9.19
CA THR A 93 -0.38 -19.48 7.83
C THR A 93 -0.18 -18.37 6.82
N VAL A 94 0.70 -18.61 5.85
CA VAL A 94 0.92 -17.77 4.69
C VAL A 94 0.18 -18.38 3.51
N VAL A 95 -0.57 -17.55 2.80
CA VAL A 95 -1.21 -17.89 1.53
C VAL A 95 -0.61 -17.00 0.45
N VAL A 96 -0.21 -17.60 -0.66
CA VAL A 96 0.24 -16.89 -1.86
C VAL A 96 -0.82 -17.03 -2.93
N LEU A 97 -1.18 -15.89 -3.53
CA LEU A 97 -2.13 -15.80 -4.62
C LEU A 97 -1.46 -15.37 -5.91
N ASP A 98 -1.98 -15.81 -7.05
CA ASP A 98 -1.64 -15.25 -8.36
C ASP A 98 -2.28 -13.87 -8.57
N ASN A 99 -2.08 -13.28 -9.75
CA ASN A 99 -2.61 -11.96 -10.08
C ASN A 99 -4.15 -11.90 -10.22
N GLN A 100 -4.83 -13.03 -10.33
CA GLN A 100 -6.28 -13.17 -10.39
C GLN A 100 -6.87 -13.54 -9.02
N LEU A 101 -6.03 -13.52 -7.97
CA LEU A 101 -6.36 -13.91 -6.61
C LEU A 101 -6.68 -15.41 -6.44
N ASN A 102 -6.22 -16.27 -7.35
CA ASN A 102 -6.28 -17.71 -7.14
C ASN A 102 -5.15 -18.14 -6.20
N GLU A 103 -5.46 -19.04 -5.28
CA GLU A 103 -4.46 -19.61 -4.38
C GLU A 103 -3.49 -20.51 -5.14
N ILE A 104 -2.19 -20.21 -5.05
CA ILE A 104 -1.12 -21.00 -5.66
C ILE A 104 -0.29 -21.76 -4.62
N GLN A 105 -0.28 -21.29 -3.37
CA GLN A 105 0.45 -21.93 -2.29
C GLN A 105 -0.15 -21.55 -0.93
N GLN A 106 -0.22 -22.53 -0.03
CA GLN A 106 -0.50 -22.32 1.37
C GLN A 106 0.59 -22.99 2.20
N THR A 107 1.11 -22.30 3.22
CA THR A 107 2.17 -22.80 4.08
C THR A 107 1.89 -22.44 5.53
N ASN A 108 1.77 -23.47 6.38
CA ASN A 108 1.64 -23.28 7.81
C ASN A 108 3.04 -23.25 8.44
N LEU A 109 3.42 -22.10 9.00
CA LEU A 109 4.76 -21.86 9.52
C LEU A 109 5.07 -22.68 10.78
N SER A 110 4.04 -23.14 11.50
CA SER A 110 4.20 -24.03 12.66
C SER A 110 4.53 -25.48 12.25
N LYS A 111 4.34 -25.85 10.98
CA LYS A 111 4.63 -27.20 10.47
C LYS A 111 6.00 -27.33 9.81
N ASN A 112 6.84 -26.30 9.85
CA ASN A 112 8.23 -26.38 9.42
C ASN A 112 9.07 -27.26 10.38
N GLU A 113 10.18 -27.81 9.88
CA GLU A 113 11.14 -28.58 10.70
C GLU A 113 11.57 -27.81 11.96
N VAL A 114 11.81 -26.51 11.80
CA VAL A 114 11.91 -25.54 12.90
C VAL A 114 10.67 -24.64 12.84
N PRO A 115 9.76 -24.71 13.82
CA PRO A 115 8.57 -23.88 13.84
C PRO A 115 8.91 -22.39 13.87
N ILE A 116 8.27 -21.62 13.00
CA ILE A 116 8.40 -20.16 12.97
C ILE A 116 7.12 -19.58 13.54
N VAL A 117 7.20 -18.75 14.58
CA VAL A 117 6.05 -17.99 15.11
C VAL A 117 6.17 -16.56 14.62
N ALA A 118 5.20 -16.11 13.81
CA ALA A 118 5.19 -14.77 13.23
C ALA A 118 3.99 -13.96 13.74
N THR A 119 4.18 -12.64 13.85
CA THR A 119 3.13 -11.67 14.18
C THR A 119 3.10 -10.59 13.11
N ALA A 120 1.90 -10.11 12.76
CA ALA A 120 1.77 -9.01 11.82
C ALA A 120 2.25 -7.70 12.46
N VAL A 121 3.08 -6.95 11.72
CA VAL A 121 3.56 -5.59 12.08
C VAL A 121 3.03 -4.57 11.09
#